data_AF-A7SHS6-F1
#
_entry.id   AF-A7SHS6-F1
#
_cell.length_a   1.000
_cell.length_b   1.000
_cell.length_c   1.000
_cell.angle_alpha   90.00
_cell.angle_beta   90.00
_cell.angle_gamma   90.00
#
_symmetry.space_group_name_H-M   'P 1'
#
loop_
_entity.id
_entity.type
_entity.pdbx_description
1 polymer ?
#
loop_
_entity_poly.entity_id
_entity_poly.type
_entity_poly.pdbx_seq_one_letter_code
_entity_poly.pdbx_strand_id
1 'polypeptide(L)'
;DPSVTMCEGDPSVTMCEGDPSVTMCEGHPSVTMCEGDPSVTMCEGDPSVTMCEGDPSVTMCEGDPSVTMCEGDPSVTMCEGDPVVAMCEGNPSVTMCEGDPSVTMCEGDPSVTMCEGDPSVTMCEGDPSVTMCEGDPSVTMCD
;
A
#
# COMPACT_ATOMS: atom_id res chain seq x y z
N ASP A 1 -0.90 -16.26 -22.19
CA ASP A 1 -1.77 -15.08 -22.25
C ASP A 1 -1.57 -14.24 -21.03
N PRO A 2 -1.50 -12.91 -21.13
CA PRO A 2 -1.64 -12.08 -19.94
C PRO A 2 -3.06 -12.26 -19.40
N SER A 3 -3.20 -12.83 -18.20
CA SER A 3 -4.47 -12.90 -17.48
C SER A 3 -4.71 -11.58 -16.75
N VAL A 4 -5.97 -11.14 -16.72
CA VAL A 4 -6.42 -9.99 -15.92
C VAL A 4 -7.50 -10.50 -14.98
N THR A 5 -7.34 -10.21 -13.70
CA THR A 5 -8.35 -10.47 -12.67
C THR A 5 -8.99 -9.14 -12.29
N MET A 6 -10.33 -9.10 -12.33
CA MET A 6 -11.11 -7.91 -12.02
C MET A 6 -12.22 -8.29 -11.04
N CYS A 7 -12.27 -7.58 -9.92
CA CYS A 7 -13.30 -7.72 -8.90
C CYS A 7 -13.98 -6.37 -8.71
N GLU A 8 -15.29 -6.31 -8.92
CA GLU A 8 -16.09 -5.09 -8.82
C GLU A 8 -17.24 -5.25 -7.81
N GLY A 9 -17.63 -4.15 -7.17
CA GLY A 9 -18.84 -4.02 -6.36
C GLY A 9 -18.57 -4.04 -4.85
N ASP A 10 -19.62 -4.36 -4.07
CA ASP A 10 -19.57 -4.28 -2.60
C ASP A 10 -19.70 -5.67 -1.93
N PRO A 11 -18.86 -6.68 -2.28
CA PRO A 11 -18.88 -7.94 -1.56
C PRO A 11 -18.34 -7.73 -0.14
N SER A 12 -18.71 -8.61 0.80
CA SER A 12 -18.11 -8.53 2.14
C SER A 12 -16.60 -8.76 2.11
N VAL A 13 -16.11 -9.62 1.21
CA VAL A 13 -14.69 -9.95 1.04
C VAL A 13 -14.39 -10.14 -0.45
N THR A 14 -13.33 -9.51 -0.92
CA THR A 14 -12.72 -9.71 -2.23
C THR A 14 -11.36 -10.40 -2.04
N MET A 15 -11.11 -11.46 -2.80
CA MET A 15 -9.86 -12.23 -2.74
C MET A 15 -9.38 -12.54 -4.16
N CYS A 16 -8.16 -12.12 -4.46
CA CYS A 16 -7.48 -12.35 -5.71
C CYS A 16 -6.20 -13.14 -5.43
N GLU A 17 -6.08 -14.34 -5.99
CA GLU A 17 -4.91 -15.22 -5.81
C GLU A 17 -4.22 -15.50 -7.15
N GLY A 18 -2.90 -15.71 -7.10
CA GLY A 18 -2.07 -16.18 -8.20
C GLY A 18 -1.37 -15.04 -8.96
N ASP A 19 -0.85 -15.37 -10.16
CA ASP A 19 0.06 -14.47 -10.89
C ASP A 19 -0.56 -13.96 -12.21
N PRO A 20 -1.70 -13.24 -12.19
CA PRO A 20 -2.18 -12.56 -13.39
C PRO A 20 -1.21 -11.46 -13.79
N SER A 21 -1.27 -11.01 -15.04
CA SER A 21 -0.51 -9.81 -15.42
C SER A 21 -1.02 -8.57 -14.68
N VAL A 22 -2.32 -8.49 -14.39
CA VAL A 22 -2.95 -7.38 -13.67
C VAL A 22 -4.05 -7.90 -12.76
N THR A 23 -4.07 -7.42 -11.52
CA THR A 23 -5.16 -7.57 -10.56
C THR A 23 -5.77 -6.19 -10.28
N MET A 24 -7.09 -6.08 -10.40
CA MET A 24 -7.83 -4.84 -10.16
C MET A 24 -9.05 -5.14 -9.28
N CYS A 25 -9.16 -4.41 -8.16
CA CYS A 25 -10.26 -4.49 -7.22
C CYS A 25 -10.90 -3.10 -7.09
N GLU A 26 -12.16 -2.96 -7.46
CA GLU A 26 -12.91 -1.70 -7.37
C GLU A 26 -14.15 -1.87 -6.49
N GLY A 27 -14.45 -0.88 -5.65
CA GLY A 27 -15.71 -0.78 -4.89
C GLY A 27 -15.50 -0.64 -3.39
N HIS A 28 -16.53 -0.98 -2.60
CA HIS A 28 -16.49 -0.83 -1.13
C HIS A 28 -16.62 -2.17 -0.39
N PRO A 29 -15.73 -3.15 -0.62
CA PRO A 29 -15.78 -4.38 0.15
C PRO A 29 -15.36 -4.14 1.60
N SER A 30 -15.75 -5.01 2.54
CA SER A 30 -15.22 -4.86 3.91
C SER A 30 -13.72 -5.20 3.97
N VAL A 31 -13.28 -6.17 3.15
CA VAL A 31 -11.88 -6.61 3.07
C VAL A 31 -11.51 -6.90 1.62
N THR A 32 -10.37 -6.39 1.18
CA THR A 32 -9.71 -6.75 -0.08
C THR A 32 -8.38 -7.42 0.22
N MET A 33 -8.14 -8.59 -0.38
CA MET A 33 -6.90 -9.35 -0.25
C MET A 33 -6.40 -9.75 -1.64
N CYS A 34 -5.16 -9.40 -1.93
CA CYS A 34 -4.46 -9.75 -3.17
C CYS A 34 -3.18 -10.50 -2.81
N GLU A 35 -3.09 -11.78 -3.19
CA GLU A 35 -1.92 -12.63 -2.95
C GLU A 35 -1.31 -13.10 -4.28
N GLY A 36 0.00 -12.99 -4.42
CA GLY A 36 0.78 -13.50 -5.56
C GLY A 36 1.66 -12.44 -6.21
N ASP A 37 2.22 -12.76 -7.38
CA ASP A 37 3.22 -11.93 -8.05
C ASP A 37 2.71 -11.33 -9.38
N PRO A 38 1.59 -10.57 -9.39
CA PRO A 38 1.13 -9.93 -10.61
C PRO A 38 2.08 -8.82 -11.03
N SER A 39 2.08 -8.44 -12.32
CA SER A 39 2.89 -7.28 -12.70
C SER A 39 2.34 -5.98 -12.08
N VAL A 40 1.01 -5.89 -11.90
CA VAL A 40 0.34 -4.72 -11.30
C VAL A 40 -0.82 -5.19 -10.42
N THR A 41 -0.89 -4.66 -9.20
CA THR A 41 -2.06 -4.75 -8.31
C THR A 41 -2.61 -3.35 -8.06
N MET A 42 -3.91 -3.19 -8.28
CA MET A 42 -4.63 -1.93 -8.06
C MET A 42 -5.88 -2.20 -7.23
N CYS A 43 -6.01 -1.48 -6.11
CA CYS A 43 -7.21 -1.49 -5.29
C CYS A 43 -7.74 -0.06 -5.20
N GLU A 44 -8.94 0.17 -5.72
CA GLU A 44 -9.62 1.46 -5.69
C GLU A 44 -10.91 1.38 -4.87
N GLY A 45 -11.16 2.38 -4.03
CA GLY A 45 -12.39 2.55 -3.26
C GLY A 45 -12.14 2.58 -1.75
N ASP A 46 -13.19 2.37 -0.96
CA ASP A 46 -13.13 2.56 0.51
C ASP A 46 -13.34 1.24 1.27
N PRO A 47 -12.45 0.23 1.12
CA PRO A 47 -12.57 -0.97 1.91
C PRO A 47 -12.21 -0.72 3.37
N SER A 48 -12.74 -1.50 4.31
CA SER A 48 -12.26 -1.33 5.69
C SER A 48 -10.79 -1.77 5.85
N VAL A 49 -10.37 -2.78 5.08
CA VAL A 49 -9.00 -3.31 5.08
C VAL A 49 -8.59 -3.68 3.65
N THR A 50 -7.40 -3.23 3.24
CA THR A 50 -6.70 -3.69 2.03
C THR A 50 -5.40 -4.36 2.41
N MET A 51 -5.18 -5.55 1.89
CA MET A 51 -3.96 -6.33 2.08
C MET A 51 -3.44 -6.83 0.73
N CYS A 52 -2.19 -6.52 0.44
CA CYS A 52 -1.48 -6.96 -0.76
C CYS A 52 -0.22 -7.69 -0.32
N GLU A 53 -0.11 -8.98 -0.62
CA GLU A 53 1.04 -9.83 -0.30
C GLU A 53 1.68 -10.37 -1.60
N GLY A 54 3.00 -10.29 -1.69
CA GLY A 54 3.79 -10.85 -2.80
C GLY A 54 4.73 -9.82 -3.43
N ASP A 55 5.27 -10.14 -4.60
CA ASP A 55 6.31 -9.34 -5.27
C ASP A 55 5.82 -8.68 -6.58
N PRO A 56 4.74 -7.89 -6.58
CA PRO A 56 4.28 -7.25 -7.80
C PRO A 56 5.25 -6.16 -8.25
N SER A 57 5.30 -5.87 -9.56
CA SER A 57 6.13 -4.73 -9.99
C SER A 57 5.58 -3.40 -9.46
N VAL A 58 4.25 -3.29 -9.34
CA VAL A 58 3.57 -2.09 -8.83
C VAL A 58 2.37 -2.50 -7.98
N THR A 59 2.28 -1.94 -6.77
CA THR A 59 1.07 -1.97 -5.93
C THR A 59 0.56 -0.55 -5.75
N MET A 60 -0.73 -0.36 -6.02
CA MET A 60 -1.42 0.91 -5.86
C MET A 60 -2.71 0.69 -5.07
N CYS A 61 -2.86 1.43 -3.98
CA CYS A 61 -4.08 1.47 -3.19
C CYS A 61 -4.58 2.91 -3.15
N GLU A 62 -5.75 3.18 -3.72
CA GLU A 62 -6.39 4.49 -3.74
C GLU A 62 -7.72 4.46 -2.96
N GLY A 63 -7.95 5.48 -2.14
CA GLY A 63 -9.19 5.69 -1.37
C GLY A 63 -8.94 5.75 0.14
N ASP A 64 -10.00 5.64 0.95
CA ASP A 64 -9.92 5.88 2.39
C ASP A 64 -10.12 4.60 3.24
N PRO A 65 -9.26 3.57 3.10
CA PRO A 65 -9.43 2.37 3.90
C PRO A 65 -9.05 2.61 5.35
N SER A 66 -9.64 1.87 6.29
CA SER A 66 -9.17 2.01 7.69
C SER A 66 -7.74 1.50 7.84
N VAL A 67 -7.37 0.45 7.09
CA VAL A 67 -6.03 -0.14 7.12
C VAL A 67 -5.60 -0.52 5.70
N THR A 68 -4.41 -0.08 5.30
CA THR A 68 -3.69 -0.58 4.13
C THR A 68 -2.41 -1.27 4.57
N MET A 69 -2.20 -2.48 4.08
CA MET A 69 -0.99 -3.27 4.34
C MET A 69 -0.46 -3.82 3.01
N CYS A 70 0.80 -3.51 2.71
CA CYS A 70 1.52 -4.08 1.59
C CYS A 70 2.75 -4.81 2.13
N GLU A 71 2.82 -6.13 1.91
CA GLU A 71 3.95 -6.96 2.31
C GLU A 71 4.62 -7.57 1.07
N GLY A 72 5.96 -7.54 1.04
CA GLY A 72 6.78 -8.16 -0.01
C GLY A 72 7.78 -7.19 -0.64
N ASP A 73 8.34 -7.53 -1.81
CA ASP A 73 9.40 -6.74 -2.46
C ASP A 73 8.92 -6.07 -3.77
N PRO A 74 7.85 -5.25 -3.77
CA PRO A 74 7.39 -4.63 -4.99
C PRO A 74 8.37 -3.57 -5.49
N SER A 75 8.47 -3.33 -6.80
CA SER A 75 9.35 -2.23 -7.24
C SER A 75 8.80 -0.87 -6.80
N VAL A 76 7.48 -0.71 -6.76
CA VAL A 76 6.80 0.51 -6.33
C VAL A 76 5.57 0.16 -5.50
N THR A 77 5.46 0.76 -4.31
CA THR A 77 4.22 0.79 -3.53
C THR A 77 3.73 2.23 -3.41
N MET A 78 2.46 2.44 -3.73
CA MET A 78 1.78 3.71 -3.64
C MET A 78 0.48 3.53 -2.87
N CYS A 79 0.32 4.31 -1.80
CA CYS A 79 -0.91 4.42 -1.04
C CYS A 79 -1.37 5.87 -1.08
N GLU A 80 -2.50 6.13 -1.74
CA GLU A 80 -3.11 7.46 -1.81
C GLU A 80 -4.44 7.46 -1.02
N GLY A 81 -4.64 8.48 -0.19
CA GLY A 81 -5.86 8.70 0.59
C GLY A 81 -5.59 8.80 2.10
N ASP A 82 -6.64 8.75 2.92
CA ASP A 82 -6.55 9.06 4.36
C ASP A 82 -6.75 7.82 5.25
N PRO A 83 -5.93 6.76 5.15
CA PRO A 83 -6.16 5.58 5.98
C PRO A 83 -5.81 5.82 7.44
N VAL A 84 -6.48 5.13 8.37
CA VAL A 84 -6.06 5.23 9.78
C VAL A 84 -4.64 4.67 9.94
N VAL A 85 -4.33 3.60 9.22
CA VAL A 85 -3.01 2.96 9.22
C VAL A 85 -2.59 2.61 7.80
N ALA A 86 -1.42 3.10 7.37
CA ALA A 86 -0.72 2.65 6.18
C ALA A 86 0.57 1.94 6.60
N MET A 87 0.72 0.68 6.20
CA MET A 87 1.89 -0.14 6.49
C MET A 87 2.46 -0.72 5.20
N CYS A 88 3.76 -0.54 5.01
CA CYS A 88 4.53 -1.18 3.95
C CYS A 88 5.69 -1.94 4.59
N GLU A 89 5.74 -3.26 4.41
CA GLU A 89 6.81 -4.13 4.88
C GLU A 89 7.53 -4.79 3.69
N GLY A 90 8.87 -4.80 3.74
CA GLY A 90 9.73 -5.46 2.75
C GLY A 90 10.72 -4.49 2.09
N ASN A 91 11.22 -4.82 0.90
CA ASN A 91 12.31 -4.07 0.26
C ASN A 91 11.89 -3.39 -1.06
N PRO A 92 10.87 -2.51 -1.05
CA PRO A 92 10.46 -1.88 -2.28
C PRO A 92 11.49 -0.88 -2.78
N SER A 93 11.63 -0.70 -4.10
CA SER A 93 12.55 0.36 -4.57
C SER A 93 12.02 1.75 -4.19
N VAL A 94 10.70 1.92 -4.21
CA VAL A 94 10.04 3.18 -3.86
C VAL A 94 8.78 2.88 -3.05
N THR A 95 8.65 3.54 -1.90
CA THR A 95 7.40 3.62 -1.13
C THR A 95 6.92 5.07 -1.13
N MET A 96 5.65 5.27 -1.50
CA MET A 96 4.98 6.56 -1.48
C MET A 96 3.66 6.42 -0.73
N CYS A 97 3.50 7.24 0.29
CA CYS A 97 2.24 7.40 1.01
C CYS A 97 1.82 8.87 0.89
N GLU A 98 0.71 9.13 0.22
CA GLU A 98 0.11 10.47 0.08
C GLU A 98 -1.22 10.53 0.83
N GLY A 99 -1.45 11.60 1.59
CA GLY A 99 -2.67 11.85 2.36
C GLY A 99 -2.39 12.01 3.85
N ASP A 100 -3.43 12.02 4.68
CA ASP A 100 -3.35 12.34 6.12
C ASP A 100 -3.57 11.11 7.03
N PRO A 101 -2.77 10.02 6.91
CA PRO A 101 -2.99 8.84 7.72
C PRO A 101 -2.66 9.09 9.20
N SER A 102 -3.38 8.45 10.12
CA SER A 102 -3.01 8.60 11.55
C SER A 102 -1.64 7.99 11.84
N VAL A 103 -1.30 6.89 11.18
CA VAL A 103 -0.02 6.19 11.31
C VAL A 103 0.48 5.75 9.94
N THR A 104 1.71 6.13 9.61
CA THR A 104 2.47 5.56 8.50
C THR A 104 3.65 4.77 9.05
N MET A 105 3.77 3.52 8.63
CA MET A 105 4.88 2.64 8.95
C MET A 105 5.48 2.08 7.68
N CYS A 106 6.78 2.26 7.51
CA CYS A 106 7.57 1.64 6.44
C CYS A 106 8.68 0.83 7.11
N GLU A 107 8.62 -0.50 7.02
CA GLU A 107 9.64 -1.40 7.55
C GLU A 107 10.37 -2.11 6.40
N GLY A 108 11.70 -2.23 6.51
CA GLY A 108 12.58 -2.87 5.53
C GLY A 108 13.48 -1.86 4.81
N ASP A 109 14.14 -2.23 3.70
CA ASP A 109 15.21 -1.41 3.10
C ASP A 109 14.80 -0.73 1.77
N PRO A 110 13.84 0.22 1.76
CA PRO A 110 13.47 0.87 0.53
C PRO A 110 14.55 1.83 0.04
N SER A 111 14.76 1.95 -1.28
CA SER A 111 15.73 2.95 -1.76
C SER A 111 15.22 4.38 -1.55
N VAL A 112 13.91 4.58 -1.66
CA VAL A 112 13.22 5.87 -1.49
C VAL A 112 11.94 5.67 -0.68
N THR A 113 11.78 6.44 0.38
CA THR A 113 10.52 6.59 1.11
C THR A 113 10.05 8.03 1.01
N MET A 114 8.83 8.22 0.52
CA MET A 114 8.14 9.50 0.46
C MET A 114 6.83 9.41 1.24
N CYS A 115 6.64 10.32 2.19
CA CYS A 115 5.40 10.49 2.93
C CYS A 115 4.97 11.95 2.76
N GLU A 116 3.89 12.20 2.05
CA GLU A 116 3.30 13.53 1.88
C GLU A 116 1.95 13.61 2.62
N GLY A 117 1.77 14.67 3.41
CA GLY A 117 0.57 14.93 4.23
C GLY A 117 0.90 15.04 5.72
N ASP A 118 -0.11 15.09 6.59
CA ASP A 118 0.06 15.41 8.02
C ASP A 118 -0.20 14.20 8.95
N PRO A 119 0.61 13.12 8.89
CA PRO A 119 0.37 11.96 9.73
C PRO A 119 0.66 12.25 11.20
N SER A 120 -0.11 11.66 12.12
CA SER A 120 0.20 11.84 13.55
C SER A 120 1.52 11.15 13.93
N VAL A 121 1.80 9.99 13.32
CA VAL A 121 3.01 9.19 13.57
C VAL A 121 3.57 8.69 12.24
N THR A 122 4.86 8.92 12.03
CA THR A 122 5.64 8.32 10.93
C THR A 122 6.77 7.48 11.53
N MET A 123 6.82 6.20 11.15
CA MET A 123 7.91 5.29 11.48
C MET A 123 8.51 4.75 10.18
N CYS A 124 9.84 4.87 10.05
CA CYS A 124 10.60 4.28 8.96
C CYS A 124 11.75 3.48 9.58
N GLU A 125 11.63 2.16 9.60
CA GLU A 125 12.71 1.27 10.06
C GLU A 125 13.41 0.67 8.85
N GLY A 126 14.73 0.87 8.75
CA GLY A 126 15.58 0.39 7.65
C GLY A 126 16.64 1.41 7.23
N ASP A 127 17.38 1.12 6.15
CA ASP A 127 18.44 2.01 5.65
C ASP A 127 18.10 2.67 4.29
N PRO A 128 17.06 3.54 4.19
CA PRO A 128 16.73 4.18 2.92
C PRO A 128 17.80 5.17 2.47
N SER A 129 18.06 5.18 1.15
CA SER A 129 18.99 6.16 0.57
C SER A 129 18.40 7.57 0.55
N VAL A 130 17.06 7.67 0.50
CA VAL A 130 16.31 8.93 0.51
C VAL A 130 15.04 8.75 1.33
N THR A 131 14.88 9.58 2.37
CA THR A 131 13.61 9.73 3.10
C THR A 131 13.15 11.17 2.98
N MET A 132 11.92 11.36 2.51
CA MET A 132 11.24 12.64 2.44
C MET A 132 9.90 12.52 3.15
N CYS A 133 9.72 13.30 4.21
CA CYS A 133 8.44 13.45 4.89
C CYS A 133 8.04 14.91 4.77
N GLU A 134 7.07 15.22 3.91
CA GLU A 134 6.48 16.55 3.81
C GLU A 134 5.19 16.58 4.64
N GLY A 135 5.20 17.35 5.74
CA GLY A 135 4.12 17.40 6.72
C GLY A 135 4.60 17.86 8.10
N ASP A 136 3.67 18.03 9.05
CA ASP A 136 3.97 18.34 10.45
C ASP A 136 3.59 17.17 11.41
N PRO A 137 4.25 15.99 11.31
CA PRO A 137 3.94 14.87 12.18
C PRO A 137 4.29 15.15 13.64
N SER A 138 3.44 14.64 14.54
CA SER A 138 3.68 14.79 15.99
C SER A 138 4.85 13.92 16.47
N VAL A 139 5.09 12.79 15.80
CA VAL A 139 6.18 11.85 16.06
C VAL A 139 6.75 11.36 14.73
N THR A 140 8.07 11.51 14.57
CA THR A 140 8.84 10.89 13.47
C THR A 140 9.98 10.08 14.07
N MET A 141 10.03 8.80 13.72
CA MET A 141 11.17 7.92 14.03
C MET A 141 11.64 7.30 12.72
N CYS A 142 12.86 7.66 12.31
CA CYS A 142 13.55 7.05 11.18
C CYS A 142 14.91 6.62 11.70
N ASP A 143 15.23 5.33 11.58
CA ASP A 143 16.57 4.81 11.86
C ASP A 143 17.54 5.03 10.68
#